data_AF-A0AAD2E030-F1
#
_entry.id   AF-A0AAD2E030-F1
#
_cell.length_a   1.000
_cell.length_b   1.000
_cell.length_c   1.000
_cell.angle_alpha   90.00
_cell.angle_beta   90.00
_cell.angle_gamma   90.00
#
_symmetry.space_group_name_H-M   'P 1'
#
loop_
_entity.id
_entity.type
_entity.pdbx_description
1 polymer ?
#
loop_
_entity_poly.entity_id
_entity_poly.type
_entity_poly.pdbx_seq_one_letter_code
_entity_poly.pdbx_strand_id
1 'polypeptide(L)'
;MCYVICFRYDHNAGHAVFVVFSVLLFHFLITGAVLATFCWFFTNNYLQEEALNSHVVEQRVEWLYAFDVHCNSFFPMFVLLYVVHYFLSPLLVAHGFVPELLSNLLFMVAVSYYHYLNFLGYDVLPFLERTTLFLYPIGIVIVLSPVLILMGFNPSRYFMNVYFSQVQ
;
A
#
# COMPACT_ATOMS: atom_id res chain seq x y z
N MET A 1 -5.11 -8.90 -7.67
CA MET A 1 -4.21 -8.87 -8.85
C MET A 1 -3.70 -10.26 -9.23
N CYS A 2 -3.07 -11.02 -8.32
CA CYS A 2 -2.51 -12.34 -8.63
C CYS A 2 -3.52 -13.35 -9.22
N TYR A 3 -4.80 -13.24 -8.89
CA TYR A 3 -5.82 -14.18 -9.38
C TYR A 3 -6.09 -14.06 -10.89
N VAL A 4 -6.19 -12.85 -11.44
CA VAL A 4 -6.30 -12.63 -12.90
C VAL A 4 -5.14 -13.29 -13.63
N ILE A 5 -3.95 -13.14 -13.06
CA ILE A 5 -2.72 -13.57 -13.69
C ILE A 5 -2.59 -15.10 -13.63
N CYS A 6 -3.01 -15.73 -12.53
CA CYS A 6 -3.01 -17.19 -12.42
C CYS A 6 -4.06 -17.83 -13.33
N PHE A 7 -5.28 -17.28 -13.41
CA PHE A 7 -6.36 -17.83 -14.23
C PHE A 7 -6.11 -17.68 -15.74
N ARG A 8 -5.36 -16.66 -16.18
CA ARG A 8 -5.05 -16.45 -17.61
C ARG A 8 -3.82 -17.23 -18.10
N TYR A 9 -2.87 -17.54 -17.22
CA TYR A 9 -1.56 -18.11 -17.59
C TYR A 9 -1.32 -19.53 -17.07
N ASP A 10 -2.40 -20.32 -16.96
CA ASP A 10 -2.43 -21.67 -16.38
C ASP A 10 -1.53 -22.72 -17.08
N HIS A 11 -0.87 -22.42 -18.20
CA HIS A 11 -0.21 -23.46 -19.02
C HIS A 11 1.31 -23.32 -19.22
N ASN A 12 2.00 -22.30 -18.69
CA ASN A 12 3.47 -22.20 -18.87
C ASN A 12 4.19 -21.52 -17.69
N ALA A 13 4.96 -22.32 -16.93
CA ALA A 13 5.67 -21.90 -15.72
C ALA A 13 6.63 -20.70 -15.92
N GLY A 14 7.18 -20.54 -17.13
CA GLY A 14 8.04 -19.39 -17.47
C GLY A 14 7.32 -18.05 -17.36
N HIS A 15 6.01 -18.01 -17.67
CA HIS A 15 5.24 -16.77 -17.56
C HIS A 15 4.86 -16.44 -16.12
N ALA A 16 4.63 -17.45 -15.27
CA ALA A 16 4.43 -17.23 -13.84
C ALA A 16 5.67 -16.58 -13.21
N VAL A 17 6.87 -17.06 -13.56
CA VAL A 17 8.14 -16.45 -13.11
C VAL A 17 8.29 -15.03 -13.64
N PHE A 18 8.01 -14.79 -14.92
CA PHE A 18 8.06 -13.44 -15.51
C PHE A 18 7.12 -12.46 -14.80
N VAL A 19 5.90 -12.89 -14.47
CA VAL A 19 4.93 -12.08 -13.73
C VAL A 19 5.42 -11.75 -12.33
N VAL A 20 5.88 -12.74 -11.57
CA VAL A 20 6.39 -12.52 -10.22
C VAL A 20 7.56 -11.53 -10.26
N PHE A 21 8.46 -11.71 -11.22
CA PHE A 21 9.59 -10.81 -11.42
C PHE A 21 9.14 -9.40 -11.81
N SER A 22 8.14 -9.27 -12.68
CA SER A 22 7.56 -7.98 -13.06
C SER A 22 6.93 -7.25 -11.87
N VAL A 23 6.17 -7.96 -11.03
CA VAL A 23 5.60 -7.37 -9.80
C VAL A 23 6.71 -6.94 -8.84
N LEU A 24 7.75 -7.75 -8.64
CA LEU A 24 8.86 -7.41 -7.76
C LEU A 24 9.68 -6.21 -8.27
N LEU A 25 9.99 -6.15 -9.56
CA LEU A 25 10.79 -5.04 -10.09
C LEU A 25 9.98 -3.76 -10.24
N PHE A 26 8.81 -3.82 -10.87
CA PHE A 26 8.07 -2.61 -11.23
C PHE A 26 7.16 -2.13 -10.08
N HIS A 27 6.38 -3.03 -9.48
CA HIS A 27 5.45 -2.63 -8.42
C HIS A 27 6.15 -2.43 -7.08
N PHE A 28 7.20 -3.20 -6.78
CA PHE A 28 7.92 -3.04 -5.52
C PHE A 28 9.11 -2.08 -5.65
N LEU A 29 10.10 -2.33 -6.52
CA LEU A 29 11.28 -1.46 -6.55
C LEU A 29 10.99 -0.07 -7.11
N ILE A 30 10.35 0.06 -8.29
CA ILE A 30 10.14 1.39 -8.89
C ILE A 30 9.14 2.20 -8.07
N THR A 31 7.98 1.63 -7.75
CA THR A 31 6.96 2.35 -6.97
C THR A 31 7.46 2.62 -5.55
N GLY A 32 8.21 1.68 -4.98
CA GLY A 32 8.85 1.86 -3.68
C GLY A 32 9.92 2.94 -3.66
N ALA A 33 10.78 3.02 -4.67
CA ALA A 33 11.77 4.10 -4.79
C ALA A 33 11.10 5.47 -4.95
N VAL A 34 10.01 5.55 -5.73
CA VAL A 34 9.22 6.77 -5.89
C VAL A 34 8.58 7.18 -4.56
N LEU A 35 7.89 6.25 -3.88
CA LEU A 35 7.28 6.51 -2.57
C LEU A 35 8.31 6.88 -1.51
N ALA A 36 9.45 6.19 -1.46
CA ALA A 36 10.55 6.52 -0.56
C ALA A 36 11.10 7.93 -0.83
N THR A 37 11.21 8.34 -2.09
CA THR A 37 11.63 9.69 -2.46
C THR A 37 10.62 10.73 -2.01
N PHE A 38 9.32 10.47 -2.17
CA PHE A 38 8.26 11.34 -1.67
C PHE A 38 8.25 11.43 -0.15
N CYS A 39 8.32 10.30 0.57
CA CYS A 39 8.36 10.29 2.02
C CYS A 39 9.63 10.96 2.57
N TRP A 40 10.79 10.68 1.97
CA TRP A 40 12.05 11.34 2.31
C TRP A 40 11.97 12.86 2.14
N PHE A 41 11.43 13.32 1.01
CA PHE A 41 11.22 14.74 0.75
C PHE A 41 10.21 15.34 1.76
N PHE A 42 9.10 14.66 2.00
CA PHE A 42 8.06 15.12 2.91
C PHE A 42 8.58 15.26 4.34
N THR A 43 9.28 14.23 4.82
CA THR A 43 9.80 14.20 6.19
C THR A 43 10.86 15.27 6.43
N ASN A 44 11.78 15.47 5.49
CA ASN A 44 12.86 16.45 5.64
C ASN A 44 12.40 17.91 5.48
N ASN A 45 11.25 18.17 4.85
CA ASN A 45 10.75 19.54 4.65
C ASN A 45 9.60 19.94 5.58
N TYR A 46 8.80 18.98 6.06
CA TYR A 46 7.56 19.27 6.79
C TYR A 46 7.47 18.65 8.19
N LEU A 47 8.31 17.67 8.53
CA LEU A 47 8.20 16.91 9.79
C LEU A 47 9.32 17.18 10.80
N GLN A 48 10.37 17.93 10.41
CA GLN A 48 11.48 18.28 11.31
C GLN A 48 11.06 19.33 12.34
N GLU A 49 11.62 19.23 13.54
CA GLU A 49 11.50 20.24 14.59
C GLU A 49 12.10 21.57 14.13
N GLU A 50 11.38 22.69 14.34
CA GLU A 50 11.94 24.02 14.07
C GLU A 50 13.09 24.26 15.04
N ALA A 51 14.30 24.49 14.50
CA ALA A 51 15.55 24.63 15.24
C ALA A 51 15.55 25.86 16.18
N LEU A 52 14.87 25.75 17.32
CA LEU A 52 14.89 26.76 18.38
C LEU A 52 16.14 26.60 19.29
N ASN A 53 16.92 25.51 19.12
CA ASN A 53 18.11 25.21 19.91
C ASN A 53 19.37 25.11 19.02
N SER A 54 20.13 26.21 18.96
CA SER A 54 21.26 26.51 18.07
C SER A 54 22.55 25.67 18.25
N HIS A 55 22.48 24.47 18.85
CA HIS A 55 23.67 23.63 19.11
C HIS A 55 23.50 22.14 18.81
N VAL A 56 22.40 21.73 18.18
CA VAL A 56 22.19 20.33 17.76
C VAL A 56 22.45 20.22 16.26
N VAL A 57 23.24 19.22 15.86
CA VAL A 57 23.51 18.89 14.45
C VAL A 57 22.18 18.59 13.75
N GLU A 58 21.90 19.24 12.61
CA GLU A 58 20.72 18.94 11.80
C GLU A 58 20.74 17.47 11.38
N GLN A 59 19.88 16.65 12.00
CA GLN A 59 19.68 15.26 11.61
C GLN A 59 18.62 15.20 10.52
N ARG A 60 18.99 14.60 9.38
CA ARG A 60 18.09 14.41 8.24
C ARG A 60 17.77 12.94 8.11
N VAL A 61 16.56 12.64 7.64
CA VAL A 61 16.19 11.28 7.29
C VAL A 61 16.97 10.87 6.06
N GLU A 62 17.64 9.73 6.14
CA GLU A 62 18.34 9.13 5.01
C GLU A 62 17.34 8.52 4.02
N TRP A 63 17.62 8.63 2.73
CA TRP A 63 16.73 8.04 1.71
C TRP A 63 16.63 6.51 1.85
N LEU A 64 17.73 5.85 2.20
CA LEU A 64 17.77 4.41 2.46
C LEU A 64 16.86 4.01 3.62
N TYR A 65 16.77 4.85 4.66
CA TYR A 65 15.84 4.63 5.76
C TYR A 65 14.38 4.76 5.30
N ALA A 66 14.06 5.80 4.52
CA ALA A 66 12.72 5.97 3.97
C ALA A 66 12.31 4.79 3.07
N PHE A 67 13.25 4.24 2.31
CA PHE A 67 13.04 3.05 1.50
C PHE A 67 12.87 1.78 2.33
N ASP A 68 13.62 1.61 3.42
CA ASP A 68 13.46 0.49 4.36
C ASP A 68 12.06 0.49 5.02
N VAL A 69 11.61 1.67 5.49
CA VAL A 69 10.25 1.84 6.05
C VAL A 69 9.18 1.50 5.00
N HIS A 70 9.37 1.91 3.73
CA HIS A 70 8.49 1.50 2.63
C HIS A 70 8.47 -0.03 2.47
N CYS A 71 9.63 -0.69 2.48
CA CYS A 71 9.72 -2.13 2.30
C CYS A 71 9.02 -2.88 3.42
N ASN A 72 9.26 -2.48 4.67
CA ASN A 72 8.65 -3.07 5.86
C ASN A 72 7.12 -2.90 5.86
N SER A 73 6.62 -1.72 5.48
CA SER A 73 5.18 -1.45 5.41
C SER A 73 4.49 -2.09 4.20
N PHE A 74 5.19 -2.22 3.08
CA PHE A 74 4.67 -2.84 1.87
C PHE A 74 4.44 -4.35 2.05
N PHE A 75 5.30 -5.04 2.79
CA PHE A 75 5.23 -6.50 2.92
C PHE A 75 3.88 -7.01 3.47
N PRO A 76 3.33 -6.50 4.60
CA PRO A 76 2.01 -6.92 5.08
C PRO A 76 0.88 -6.54 4.13
N MET A 77 0.95 -5.36 3.51
CA MET A 77 -0.03 -4.92 2.51
C MET A 77 -0.01 -5.85 1.28
N PHE A 78 1.16 -6.27 0.83
CA PHE A 78 1.34 -7.26 -0.22
C PHE A 78 0.71 -8.60 0.16
N VAL A 79 0.97 -9.11 1.36
CA VAL A 79 0.35 -10.35 1.84
C VAL A 79 -1.18 -10.24 1.81
N LEU A 80 -1.76 -9.13 2.26
CA LEU A 80 -3.22 -8.94 2.26
C LEU A 80 -3.81 -8.82 0.85
N LEU A 81 -3.23 -7.98 -0.02
CA LEU A 81 -3.83 -7.64 -1.32
C LEU A 81 -3.41 -8.55 -2.48
N TYR A 82 -2.32 -9.30 -2.34
CA TYR A 82 -1.83 -10.21 -3.37
C TYR A 82 -2.03 -11.68 -2.97
N VAL A 83 -1.73 -12.05 -1.73
CA VAL A 83 -1.80 -13.45 -1.29
C VAL A 83 -3.18 -13.79 -0.74
N VAL A 84 -3.65 -13.09 0.29
CA VAL A 84 -4.96 -13.34 0.92
C VAL A 84 -6.09 -13.03 -0.04
N HIS A 85 -6.02 -11.90 -0.76
CA HIS A 85 -6.94 -11.57 -1.85
C HIS A 85 -7.02 -12.68 -2.91
N TYR A 86 -5.89 -13.30 -3.26
CA TYR A 86 -5.88 -14.38 -4.25
C TYR A 86 -6.74 -15.56 -3.81
N PHE A 87 -6.56 -16.05 -2.57
CA PHE A 87 -7.36 -17.17 -2.05
C PHE A 87 -8.84 -16.80 -1.87
N LEU A 88 -9.13 -15.56 -1.47
CA LEU A 88 -10.51 -15.08 -1.25
C LEU A 88 -11.18 -14.56 -2.53
N SER A 89 -10.46 -14.42 -3.64
CA SER A 89 -10.95 -13.79 -4.86
C SER A 89 -12.28 -14.34 -5.41
N PRO A 90 -12.59 -15.66 -5.46
CA PRO A 90 -13.89 -16.13 -5.93
C PRO A 90 -15.03 -15.63 -5.03
N LEU A 91 -14.78 -15.48 -3.73
CA LEU A 91 -15.74 -14.92 -2.78
C LEU A 91 -15.84 -13.39 -2.93
N LEU A 92 -14.73 -12.68 -3.09
CA LEU A 92 -14.69 -11.22 -3.13
C LEU A 92 -15.25 -10.61 -4.42
N VAL A 93 -15.23 -11.37 -5.52
CA VAL A 93 -15.73 -10.94 -6.84
C VAL A 93 -17.21 -11.28 -7.04
N ALA A 94 -17.76 -12.16 -6.22
CA ALA A 94 -19.18 -12.53 -6.29
C ALA A 94 -20.12 -11.32 -6.12
N HIS A 95 -21.34 -11.46 -6.61
CA HIS A 95 -22.38 -10.46 -6.47
C HIS A 95 -23.06 -10.54 -5.10
N GLY A 96 -23.37 -9.38 -4.53
CA GLY A 96 -24.08 -9.26 -3.26
C GLY A 96 -23.35 -8.36 -2.27
N PHE A 97 -24.02 -8.08 -1.16
CA PHE A 97 -23.52 -7.19 -0.12
C PHE A 97 -22.30 -7.76 0.63
N VAL A 98 -22.28 -9.08 0.92
CA VAL A 98 -21.20 -9.70 1.69
C VAL A 98 -19.83 -9.64 0.98
N PRO A 99 -19.71 -10.03 -0.32
CA PRO A 99 -18.47 -9.85 -1.08
C PRO A 99 -17.97 -8.41 -1.14
N GLU A 100 -18.90 -7.46 -1.26
CA GLU A 100 -18.58 -6.03 -1.31
C GLU A 100 -18.07 -5.50 0.02
N LEU A 101 -18.74 -5.86 1.12
CA LEU A 101 -18.30 -5.54 2.47
C LEU A 101 -16.90 -6.11 2.73
N LEU A 102 -16.70 -7.41 2.46
CA LEU A 102 -15.41 -8.06 2.66
C LEU A 102 -14.30 -7.46 1.79
N SER A 103 -14.62 -7.10 0.55
CA SER A 103 -13.67 -6.43 -0.35
C SER A 103 -13.26 -5.07 0.20
N ASN A 104 -14.21 -4.21 0.56
CA ASN A 104 -13.90 -2.90 1.13
C ASN A 104 -13.12 -3.01 2.44
N LEU A 105 -13.51 -3.92 3.33
CA LEU A 105 -12.78 -4.15 4.59
C LEU A 105 -11.34 -4.63 4.37
N LEU A 106 -11.11 -5.55 3.43
CA LEU A 106 -9.77 -6.04 3.12
C LEU A 106 -8.88 -4.90 2.61
N PHE A 107 -9.38 -4.05 1.70
CA PHE A 107 -8.66 -2.88 1.20
C PHE A 107 -8.44 -1.83 2.28
N MET A 108 -9.45 -1.55 3.10
CA MET A 108 -9.35 -0.64 4.25
C MET A 108 -8.24 -1.08 5.20
N VAL A 109 -8.24 -2.36 5.61
CA VAL A 109 -7.23 -2.90 6.52
C VAL A 109 -5.85 -2.85 5.89
N ALA A 110 -5.69 -3.26 4.62
CA ALA A 110 -4.40 -3.27 3.96
C ALA A 110 -3.77 -1.87 3.83
N VAL A 111 -4.56 -0.88 3.42
CA VAL A 111 -4.08 0.51 3.30
C VAL A 111 -3.81 1.11 4.68
N SER A 112 -4.64 0.80 5.67
CA SER A 112 -4.43 1.27 7.05
C SER A 112 -3.15 0.71 7.63
N TYR A 113 -2.88 -0.59 7.43
CA TYR A 113 -1.68 -1.26 7.92
C TYR A 113 -0.41 -0.68 7.29
N TYR A 114 -0.44 -0.39 5.99
CA TYR A 114 0.66 0.27 5.29
C TYR A 114 1.03 1.62 5.93
N HIS A 115 0.04 2.48 6.15
CA HIS A 115 0.26 3.81 6.72
C HIS A 115 0.64 3.75 8.20
N TYR A 116 0.07 2.81 8.96
CA TYR A 116 0.40 2.61 10.36
C TYR A 116 1.86 2.17 10.55
N LEU A 117 2.37 1.27 9.70
CA LEU A 117 3.77 0.88 9.74
C LEU A 117 4.71 1.99 9.26
N ASN A 118 4.28 2.83 8.31
CA ASN A 118 5.06 4.03 7.97
C ASN A 118 5.16 4.97 9.18
N PHE A 119 4.03 5.26 9.83
CA PHE A 119 4.01 6.05 11.07
C PHE A 119 4.96 5.47 12.10
N LEU A 120 4.82 4.18 12.45
CA LEU A 120 5.68 3.52 13.44
C LEU A 120 7.15 3.55 13.03
N GLY A 121 7.45 3.42 11.73
CA GLY A 121 8.80 3.57 11.20
C GLY A 121 9.36 4.95 11.53
N TYR A 122 8.72 6.02 11.07
CA TYR A 122 9.24 7.38 11.28
C TYR A 122 9.16 7.86 12.75
N ASP A 123 8.24 7.35 13.56
CA ASP A 123 8.05 7.75 14.96
C ASP A 123 9.22 7.37 15.88
N VAL A 124 10.06 6.40 15.48
CA VAL A 124 11.27 6.06 16.25
C VAL A 124 12.36 7.14 16.15
N LEU A 125 12.25 8.07 15.20
CA LEU A 125 13.21 9.15 14.99
C LEU A 125 12.84 10.35 15.88
N PRO A 126 13.59 10.63 16.96
CA PRO A 126 13.19 11.60 17.97
C PRO A 126 13.21 13.06 17.48
N PHE A 127 13.81 13.33 16.33
CA PHE A 127 13.88 14.66 15.70
C PHE A 127 12.68 14.96 14.78
N LEU A 128 11.72 14.04 14.67
CA LEU A 128 10.48 14.23 13.92
C LEU A 128 9.31 14.43 14.90
N GLU A 129 8.69 15.61 14.90
CA GLU A 129 7.58 15.89 15.82
C GLU A 129 6.20 15.60 15.22
N ARG A 130 6.04 15.74 13.90
CA ARG A 130 4.72 15.70 13.23
C ARG A 130 4.45 14.37 12.50
N THR A 131 5.03 13.27 12.95
CA THR A 131 4.88 11.94 12.34
C THR A 131 3.42 11.49 12.24
N THR A 132 2.53 12.02 13.09
CA THR A 132 1.07 11.79 13.05
C THR A 132 0.42 12.09 11.70
N LEU A 133 1.03 12.91 10.83
CA LEU A 133 0.54 13.15 9.46
C LEU A 133 0.49 11.85 8.63
N PHE A 134 1.35 10.88 8.91
CA PHE A 134 1.30 9.55 8.26
C PHE A 134 0.01 8.77 8.58
N LEU A 135 -0.71 9.12 9.65
CA LEU A 135 -1.98 8.50 10.03
C LEU A 135 -3.19 9.11 9.32
N TYR A 136 -3.07 10.30 8.72
CA TYR A 136 -4.21 10.97 8.06
C TYR A 136 -4.86 10.15 6.95
N PRO A 137 -4.09 9.45 6.07
CA PRO A 137 -4.67 8.56 5.09
C PRO A 137 -5.52 7.43 5.70
N ILE A 138 -5.19 6.96 6.91
CA ILE A 138 -6.01 5.97 7.63
C ILE A 138 -7.39 6.55 7.93
N GLY A 139 -7.44 7.78 8.46
CA GLY A 139 -8.70 8.48 8.72
C GLY A 139 -9.54 8.65 7.45
N ILE A 140 -8.92 9.03 6.33
CA ILE A 140 -9.59 9.15 5.03
C ILE A 140 -10.19 7.79 4.60
N VAL A 141 -9.41 6.71 4.69
CA VAL A 141 -9.88 5.38 4.26
C VAL A 141 -10.99 4.87 5.17
N ILE A 142 -10.93 5.10 6.49
CA ILE A 142 -12.00 4.73 7.43
C ILE A 142 -13.32 5.46 7.10
N VAL A 143 -13.24 6.73 6.70
CA VAL A 143 -14.44 7.51 6.33
C VAL A 143 -14.95 7.15 4.93
N LEU A 144 -14.05 6.92 3.96
CA LEU A 144 -14.43 6.57 2.60
C LEU A 144 -15.00 5.15 2.49
N SER A 145 -14.50 4.20 3.27
CA SER A 145 -14.95 2.79 3.22
C SER A 145 -16.46 2.60 3.36
N PRO A 146 -17.15 3.16 4.39
CA PRO A 146 -18.60 3.05 4.49
C PRO A 146 -19.32 3.77 3.34
N VAL A 147 -18.79 4.89 2.84
CA VAL A 147 -19.35 5.58 1.67
C VAL A 147 -19.30 4.69 0.44
N LEU A 148 -18.18 4.01 0.18
CA LEU A 148 -18.02 3.09 -0.94
C LEU A 148 -18.96 1.87 -0.83
N ILE A 149 -19.15 1.34 0.38
CA ILE A 149 -20.11 0.25 0.64
C ILE A 149 -21.56 0.72 0.41
N LEU A 150 -21.92 1.93 0.84
CA LEU A 150 -23.26 2.47 0.58
C LEU A 150 -23.52 2.73 -0.92
N MET A 151 -22.46 3.06 -1.67
CA MET A 151 -22.51 3.25 -3.12
C MET A 151 -22.56 1.95 -3.92
N GLY A 152 -22.41 0.77 -3.30
CA GLY A 152 -22.35 -0.50 -4.03
C GLY A 152 -20.99 -0.75 -4.71
N PHE A 153 -19.95 -0.02 -4.32
CA PHE A 153 -18.64 -0.11 -4.97
C PHE A 153 -17.82 -1.26 -4.38
N ASN A 154 -17.36 -2.18 -5.24
CA ASN A 154 -16.50 -3.28 -4.85
C ASN A 154 -15.10 -3.10 -5.46
N PRO A 155 -14.07 -2.77 -4.66
CA PRO A 155 -12.73 -2.52 -5.17
C PRO A 155 -12.11 -3.77 -5.82
N SER A 156 -12.35 -4.97 -5.28
CA SER A 156 -11.87 -6.21 -5.89
C SER A 156 -12.36 -6.37 -7.33
N ARG A 157 -13.66 -6.11 -7.58
CA ARG A 157 -14.25 -6.15 -8.93
C ARG A 157 -13.68 -5.06 -9.85
N TYR A 158 -13.53 -3.84 -9.34
CA TYR A 158 -12.94 -2.74 -10.09
C TYR A 158 -11.52 -3.07 -10.56
N PHE A 159 -10.65 -3.51 -9.64
CA PHE A 159 -9.28 -3.87 -9.99
C PHE A 159 -9.24 -5.04 -10.99
N MET A 160 -10.03 -6.09 -10.78
CA MET A 160 -10.11 -7.20 -11.76
C MET A 160 -10.47 -6.68 -13.16
N ASN A 161 -11.48 -5.83 -13.29
CA ASN A 161 -11.93 -5.30 -14.57
C ASN A 161 -10.86 -4.46 -15.27
N VAL A 162 -10.16 -3.59 -14.54
CA VAL A 162 -9.05 -2.80 -15.11
C VAL A 162 -7.96 -3.73 -15.66
N TYR A 163 -7.57 -4.76 -14.92
CA TYR A 163 -6.54 -5.70 -15.39
C TYR A 163 -6.99 -6.55 -16.58
N PHE A 164 -8.25 -6.99 -16.64
CA PHE A 164 -8.76 -7.69 -17.82
C PHE A 164 -8.83 -6.77 -19.06
N SER A 165 -9.15 -5.48 -18.88
CA SER A 165 -9.27 -4.52 -19.99
C SER A 165 -7.94 -4.16 -20.67
N GLN A 166 -6.80 -4.31 -19.99
CA GLN A 166 -5.48 -4.01 -20.56
C GLN A 166 -4.85 -5.19 -21.32
N VAL A 167 -5.50 -6.35 -21.33
CA VAL A 167 -4.98 -7.61 -21.92
C VAL A 167 -5.83 -8.04 -23.14
N GLN A 168 -6.74 -7.17 -23.59
CA GLN A 168 -7.62 -7.37 -24.76
C GLN A 168 -7.29 -6.37 -25.85
#